data_AF-A0A8T4JCN8-F1
#
_entry.id   AF-A0A8T4JCN8-F1
#
_cell.length_a   1.000
_cell.length_b   1.000
_cell.length_c   1.000
_cell.angle_alpha   90.00
_cell.angle_beta   90.00
_cell.angle_gamma   90.00
#
_symmetry.space_group_name_H-M   'P 1'
#
loop_
_entity.id
_entity.type
_entity.pdbx_description
1 polymer ?
#
loop_
_entity_poly.entity_id
_entity_poly.type
_entity_poly.pdbx_seq_one_letter_code
_entity_poly.pdbx_strand_id
1 'polypeptide(L)'
;MLRDVSLKVIRALGIEGGCNVQLALDPYSLNYYIIEVNPRVSRSSALASKATGYPIAKLAAKIAVGLTLDEMLNPITGTSYAAFEPTLDYVISKIPRFPFDKFEKGEREL
;
A
#
# COMPACT_ATOMS: atom_id res chain seq x y z
N MET A 1 -13.10 5.19 9.43
CA MET A 1 -12.35 4.64 10.59
C MET A 1 -10.92 4.25 10.22
N LEU A 2 -10.63 3.07 9.65
CA LEU A 2 -9.25 2.62 9.42
C LEU A 2 -8.47 3.51 8.43
N ARG A 3 -9.15 4.05 7.42
CA ARG A 3 -8.60 5.08 6.52
C ARG A 3 -8.08 6.30 7.29
N ASP A 4 -8.89 6.83 8.20
CA ASP A 4 -8.59 8.03 8.97
C ASP A 4 -7.42 7.79 9.93
N VAL A 5 -7.33 6.59 10.50
CA VAL A 5 -6.20 6.15 11.32
C VAL A 5 -4.92 6.16 10.50
N SER A 6 -4.90 5.54 9.32
CA SER A 6 -3.72 5.54 8.43
C SER A 6 -3.26 6.96 8.10
N LEU A 7 -4.20 7.86 7.77
CA LEU A 7 -3.86 9.26 7.49
C LEU A 7 -3.31 10.00 8.72
N LYS A 8 -3.86 9.76 9.91
CA LYS A 8 -3.35 10.34 11.17
C LYS A 8 -1.92 9.88 11.46
N VAL A 9 -1.65 8.58 11.28
CA VAL A 9 -0.33 8.00 11.50
C VAL A 9 0.71 8.57 10.53
N ILE A 10 0.38 8.65 9.24
CA ILE A 10 1.26 9.23 8.21
C ILE A 10 1.63 10.68 8.56
N ARG A 11 0.63 11.49 8.93
CA ARG A 11 0.84 12.90 9.32
C ARG A 11 1.68 13.04 10.59
N ALA A 12 1.40 12.23 11.61
CA ALA A 12 2.15 12.26 12.87
C ALA A 12 3.62 11.88 12.69
N LEU A 13 3.92 11.00 11.74
CA LEU A 13 5.29 10.58 11.42
C LEU A 13 5.99 11.48 10.38
N GLY A 14 5.29 12.48 9.81
CA GLY A 14 5.85 13.38 8.80
C GLY A 14 6.30 12.66 7.52
N ILE A 15 5.59 11.59 7.12
CA ILE A 15 5.97 10.79 5.95
C ILE A 15 5.53 11.49 4.67
N GLU A 16 6.48 11.78 3.79
CA GLU A 16 6.25 12.28 2.44
C GLU A 16 6.64 11.21 1.40
N GLY A 17 5.69 10.82 0.55
CA GLY A 17 5.86 9.74 -0.43
C GLY A 17 4.97 8.52 -0.11
N GLY A 18 5.50 7.31 -0.34
CA GLY A 18 4.75 6.07 -0.18
C GLY A 18 5.07 5.33 1.12
N CYS A 19 4.04 4.84 1.81
CA CYS A 19 4.20 3.99 2.99
C CYS A 19 3.14 2.87 3.05
N ASN A 20 3.33 1.93 3.97
CA ASN A 20 2.35 0.89 4.28
C ASN A 20 2.07 0.86 5.78
N VAL A 21 0.80 0.93 6.16
CA VAL A 21 0.33 0.83 7.55
C VAL A 21 -0.38 -0.52 7.72
N GLN A 22 -0.03 -1.26 8.77
CA GLN A 22 -0.67 -2.53 9.11
C GLN A 22 -1.50 -2.37 10.38
N LEU A 23 -2.73 -2.87 10.31
CA LEU A 23 -3.76 -2.75 11.35
C LEU A 23 -4.34 -4.13 11.62
N ALA A 24 -4.67 -4.41 12.88
CA ALA A 24 -5.53 -5.52 13.27
C ALA A 24 -6.90 -4.96 13.68
N LEU A 25 -7.98 -5.55 13.18
CA LEU A 25 -9.35 -5.22 13.53
C LEU A 25 -9.97 -6.44 14.21
N ASP A 26 -10.59 -6.23 15.38
CA ASP A 26 -11.38 -7.25 16.04
C ASP A 26 -12.58 -7.65 15.17
N PRO A 27 -12.78 -8.94 14.83
CA PRO A 27 -13.89 -9.37 13.98
C PRO A 27 -15.27 -9.19 14.62
N TYR A 28 -15.36 -9.01 15.94
CA TYR A 28 -16.62 -8.89 16.68
C TYR A 28 -16.87 -7.49 17.26
N SER A 29 -15.96 -6.54 17.03
CA SER A 29 -16.11 -5.15 17.51
C SER A 29 -15.44 -4.14 16.57
N LEU A 30 -15.50 -2.85 16.91
CA LEU A 30 -14.74 -1.81 16.20
C LEU A 30 -13.38 -1.51 16.83
N ASN A 31 -12.94 -2.34 17.78
CA ASN A 31 -11.60 -2.21 18.37
C ASN A 31 -10.54 -2.54 17.31
N TYR A 32 -9.55 -1.67 17.18
CA TYR A 32 -8.46 -1.85 16.25
C TYR A 32 -7.12 -1.54 16.91
N TYR A 33 -6.07 -2.13 16.37
CA TYR A 33 -4.69 -1.97 16.84
C TYR A 33 -3.79 -1.63 15.65
N ILE A 34 -2.86 -0.70 15.85
CA ILE A 34 -1.79 -0.43 14.88
C ILE A 34 -0.67 -1.42 15.16
N ILE A 35 -0.27 -2.18 14.15
CA ILE A 35 0.80 -3.19 14.26
C ILE A 35 2.14 -2.56 13.92
N GLU A 36 2.26 -2.00 12.71
CA GLU A 36 3.48 -1.35 12.25
C GLU A 36 3.22 -0.34 11.13
N VAL A 37 4.24 0.48 10.87
CA VAL A 37 4.32 1.38 9.73
C VAL A 37 5.64 1.16 9.02
N ASN A 38 5.59 0.96 7.71
CA ASN A 38 6.76 0.89 6.85
C ASN A 38 6.87 2.20 6.05
N PRO A 39 7.77 3.14 6.42
CA PRO A 39 7.90 4.45 5.76
C PRO A 39 8.71 4.36 4.45
N ARG A 40 8.30 3.43 3.58
CA ARG A 40 8.91 3.17 2.27
C ARG A 40 7.95 2.40 1.39
N VAL A 41 8.30 2.28 0.11
CA VAL A 41 7.69 1.29 -0.79
C VAL A 41 7.98 -0.14 -0.31
N SER A 42 7.04 -1.05 -0.53
CA SER A 42 7.06 -2.43 -0.04
C SER A 42 6.59 -3.42 -1.11
N ARG A 43 6.71 -4.71 -0.81
CA ARG A 43 6.08 -5.76 -1.63
C ARG A 43 4.55 -5.53 -1.76
N SER A 44 3.92 -5.00 -0.72
CA SER A 44 2.49 -4.66 -0.72
C SER A 44 2.19 -3.43 -1.58
N SER A 45 3.07 -2.42 -1.62
CA SER A 45 2.87 -1.29 -2.55
C SER A 45 3.03 -1.73 -4.01
N ALA A 46 3.96 -2.64 -4.31
CA ALA A 46 4.10 -3.21 -5.65
C ALA A 46 2.83 -3.98 -6.07
N LEU A 47 2.27 -4.79 -5.16
CA LEU A 47 0.98 -5.44 -5.38
C LEU A 47 -0.14 -4.41 -5.63
N ALA A 48 -0.27 -3.40 -4.76
CA ALA A 48 -1.30 -2.37 -4.89
C ALA A 48 -1.18 -1.61 -6.23
N SER A 49 0.04 -1.29 -6.67
CA SER A 49 0.27 -0.67 -7.98
C SER A 49 -0.16 -1.54 -9.15
N LYS A 50 0.02 -2.86 -9.07
CA LYS A 50 -0.47 -3.78 -10.10
C LYS A 50 -1.98 -3.98 -10.03
N ALA A 51 -2.53 -4.03 -8.82
CA ALA A 51 -3.96 -4.17 -8.58
C ALA A 51 -4.77 -2.97 -9.05
N THR A 52 -4.20 -1.76 -8.96
CA THR A 52 -4.92 -0.51 -9.26
C THR A 52 -4.47 0.18 -10.54
N GLY A 53 -3.34 -0.25 -11.11
CA GLY A 53 -2.59 0.49 -12.13
C GLY A 53 -1.90 1.76 -11.62
N TYR A 54 -2.15 2.19 -10.37
CA TYR A 54 -1.62 3.42 -9.80
C TYR A 54 -0.13 3.27 -9.44
N PRO A 55 0.81 3.98 -10.11
CA PRO A 55 2.24 3.69 -9.97
C PRO A 55 2.85 4.39 -8.75
N ILE A 56 2.59 3.82 -7.57
CA ILE A 56 2.98 4.34 -6.24
C ILE A 56 4.46 4.72 -6.20
N ALA A 57 5.37 3.84 -6.62
CA ALA A 57 6.81 4.12 -6.57
C ALA A 57 7.23 5.31 -7.47
N LYS A 58 6.62 5.43 -8.65
CA LYS A 58 6.90 6.53 -9.59
C LYS A 58 6.42 7.87 -9.04
N LEU A 59 5.25 7.88 -8.41
CA LEU A 59 4.68 9.08 -7.81
C LEU A 59 5.42 9.46 -6.52
N ALA A 60 5.77 8.48 -5.67
CA ALA A 60 6.58 8.71 -4.48
C ALA A 60 7.95 9.32 -4.82
N ALA A 61 8.59 8.88 -5.91
CA ALA A 61 9.85 9.46 -6.37
C ALA A 61 9.71 10.94 -6.81
N LYS A 62 8.56 11.31 -7.39
CA LYS A 62 8.26 12.70 -7.75
C LYS A 62 7.94 13.56 -6.53
N ILE A 63 7.24 13.01 -5.55
CA ILE A 63 7.00 13.66 -4.26
C ILE A 63 8.33 13.97 -3.56
N ALA A 64 9.28 13.04 -3.60
CA ALA A 64 10.61 13.23 -3.01
C ALA A 64 11.42 14.38 -3.63
N VAL A 65 11.06 14.88 -4.82
CA VAL A 65 11.66 16.05 -5.46
C VAL A 65 10.75 17.29 -5.42
N GLY A 66 9.73 17.27 -4.56
CA GLY A 66 8.89 18.43 -4.25
C GLY A 66 7.58 18.55 -5.03
N LEU A 67 7.21 17.57 -5.86
CA LEU A 67 5.91 17.60 -6.55
C LEU A 67 4.76 17.17 -5.63
N THR A 68 3.59 17.76 -5.81
CA THR A 68 2.36 17.37 -5.12
C THR A 68 1.48 16.47 -6.00
N LEU A 69 0.53 15.76 -5.39
CA LEU A 69 -0.33 14.79 -6.10
C LEU A 69 -1.24 15.45 -7.14
N ASP A 70 -1.64 16.70 -6.92
CA ASP A 70 -2.48 17.52 -7.79
C ASP A 70 -1.71 18.15 -8.96
N GLU A 71 -0.37 18.17 -8.93
CA GLU A 71 0.47 18.59 -10.07
C GLU A 71 0.73 17.45 -11.06
N MET A 72 0.57 16.21 -10.63
CA MET A 72 0.94 15.03 -11.41
C MET A 72 -0.26 14.47 -12.16
N LEU A 73 -0.20 14.46 -13.50
CA LEU A 73 -1.19 13.75 -14.32
C LEU A 73 -1.21 12.25 -13.99
N ASN A 74 -2.42 11.69 -13.90
CA ASN A 74 -2.65 10.26 -13.76
C ASN A 74 -2.15 9.55 -15.03
N PRO A 75 -1.12 8.69 -14.90
CA PRO A 75 -0.51 8.05 -16.07
C PRO A 75 -1.39 6.98 -16.73
N ILE A 76 -2.51 6.58 -16.10
CA ILE A 76 -3.44 5.59 -16.65
C ILE A 76 -4.48 6.27 -17.53
N THR A 77 -5.17 7.28 -16.99
CA THR A 77 -6.29 7.94 -17.68
C THR A 77 -5.81 9.06 -18.61
N GLY A 78 -4.69 9.72 -18.29
CA GLY A 78 -4.18 10.88 -19.02
C GLY A 78 -5.05 12.14 -18.94
N THR A 79 -6.22 12.05 -18.32
CA THR A 79 -7.25 13.11 -18.27
C THR A 79 -7.56 13.58 -16.85
N SER A 80 -7.01 12.91 -15.83
CA SER A 80 -7.15 13.27 -14.42
C SER A 80 -5.78 13.44 -13.75
N TYR A 81 -5.76 13.91 -12.52
CA TYR A 81 -4.54 14.02 -11.70
C TYR A 81 -4.35 12.82 -10.78
N ALA A 82 -3.18 12.70 -10.16
CA ALA A 82 -2.80 11.61 -9.26
C ALA A 82 -3.41 11.76 -7.85
N ALA A 83 -4.00 12.91 -7.53
CA ALA A 83 -4.74 13.16 -6.29
C ALA A 83 -6.15 12.52 -6.28
N PHE A 84 -6.20 11.19 -6.28
CA PHE A 84 -7.45 10.43 -6.18
C PHE A 84 -7.21 9.07 -5.51
N GLU A 85 -8.30 8.43 -5.06
CA GLU A 85 -8.29 7.04 -4.59
C GLU A 85 -8.82 6.14 -5.72
N PRO A 86 -8.03 5.16 -6.21
CA PRO A 86 -8.49 4.24 -7.26
C PRO A 86 -9.70 3.41 -6.84
N THR A 87 -10.65 3.24 -7.76
CA THR A 87 -11.81 2.35 -7.62
C THR A 87 -11.68 1.18 -8.59
N LEU A 88 -11.96 -0.04 -8.14
CA LEU A 88 -11.81 -1.26 -8.93
C LEU A 88 -13.17 -1.94 -9.14
N ASP A 89 -13.39 -2.44 -10.35
CA ASP A 89 -14.56 -3.22 -10.78
C ASP A 89 -14.23 -4.73 -10.92
N TYR A 90 -13.10 -5.16 -10.34
CA TYR A 90 -12.62 -6.53 -10.33
C TYR A 90 -11.97 -6.89 -8.99
N VAL A 91 -11.74 -8.20 -8.78
CA VAL A 91 -11.07 -8.74 -7.59
C VAL A 91 -9.66 -9.21 -7.92
N ILE A 92 -8.70 -8.89 -7.05
CA ILE A 92 -7.32 -9.34 -7.16
C ILE A 92 -7.02 -10.35 -6.04
N SER A 93 -6.44 -11.49 -6.40
CA SER A 93 -5.95 -12.49 -5.45
C SER A 93 -4.43 -12.63 -5.56
N LYS A 94 -3.76 -12.69 -4.40
CA LYS A 94 -2.33 -12.95 -4.29
C LYS A 94 -2.13 -14.23 -3.48
N ILE A 95 -1.47 -15.20 -4.09
CA ILE A 95 -1.08 -16.45 -3.42
C ILE A 95 0.45 -16.48 -3.29
N PRO A 96 1.00 -16.67 -2.08
CA PRO A 96 2.44 -16.83 -1.90
C PRO A 96 2.96 -18.12 -2.55
N ARG A 97 4.18 -18.08 -3.08
CA ARG A 97 4.87 -19.26 -3.61
C ARG A 97 5.98 -19.68 -2.66
N PHE A 98 5.93 -20.92 -2.20
CA PHE A 98 6.92 -21.51 -1.31
C PHE A 98 7.78 -22.54 -2.05
N PRO A 99 9.13 -22.50 -1.92
CA PRO A 99 10.05 -23.45 -2.54
C PRO A 99 10.44 -24.59 -1.57
N PHE A 100 9.45 -25.29 -0.98
CA PHE A 100 9.71 -26.37 -0.01
C PHE A 100 10.48 -27.56 -0.60
N ASP A 101 10.51 -27.69 -1.93
CA ASP A 101 11.34 -28.64 -2.67
C ASP A 101 12.84 -28.42 -2.45
N LYS A 102 13.27 -27.19 -2.12
CA LYS A 102 14.68 -26.84 -1.91
C LYS A 102 15.13 -26.94 -0.46
N PHE A 103 14.20 -27.14 0.47
CA PHE A 103 14.47 -27.12 1.91
C PHE A 103 13.81 -28.33 2.57
N GLU A 104 14.45 -29.50 2.44
CA GLU A 104 13.90 -30.79 2.89
C GLU A 104 13.54 -30.83 4.38
N LYS A 105 14.31 -30.11 5.22
CA LYS A 105 14.07 -29.99 6.67
C LYS A 105 13.25 -28.76 7.06
N GLY A 106 12.72 -28.01 6.10
CA GLY A 106 11.92 -26.83 6.38
C GLY A 106 10.56 -27.23 6.95
N GLU A 107 10.21 -26.67 8.10
CA GLU A 107 8.88 -26.81 8.72
C GLU A 107 7.81 -26.26 7.76
N ARG A 108 6.76 -27.06 7.52
CA ARG A 108 5.73 -26.74 6.52
C ARG A 108 4.44 -26.20 7.14
N GLU A 109 4.32 -26.32 8.46
CA GLU A 109 3.19 -25.86 9.25
C GLU A 109 3.63 -24.67 10.12
N LEU A 110 2.71 -23.72 10.33
CA LEU A 110 2.92 -22.50 11.12
C LEU A 110 2.34 -22.64 12.53
#